data_AF-A0A2Z3NCH3-F1
#
_entry.id   AF-A0A2Z3NCH3-F1
#
_cell.length_a   1.000
_cell.length_b   1.000
_cell.length_c   1.000
_cell.angle_alpha   90.00
_cell.angle_beta   90.00
_cell.angle_gamma   90.00
#
_symmetry.space_group_name_H-M   'P 1'
#
loop_
_entity.id
_entity.type
_entity.pdbx_description
1 polymer ?
#
loop_
_entity_poly.entity_id
_entity_poly.type
_entity_poly.pdbx_seq_one_letter_code
_entity_poly.pdbx_strand_id
1 'polypeptide(L)'
;MMDSLQIIDGYFSNKEFYMRSVAGFPLEGRFKAAGLRSLARLIDENEPFSFTLGPNTVLHVPVELNRQLKKELFMIAEKLDEKE
;
A
#
# COMPACT_ATOMS: atom_id res chain seq x y z
N MET A 1 19.49 2.47 -3.55
CA MET A 1 19.06 1.09 -3.30
C MET A 1 17.80 1.22 -2.46
N MET A 2 16.61 0.94 -3.00
CA MET A 2 15.39 1.03 -2.17
C MET A 2 15.51 -0.06 -1.11
N ASP A 3 15.40 0.31 0.16
CA ASP A 3 15.02 -0.66 1.18
C ASP A 3 13.83 -1.43 0.60
N SER A 4 14.01 -2.74 0.43
CA SER A 4 12.99 -3.61 -0.15
C SER A 4 11.69 -3.36 0.60
N LEU A 5 10.62 -3.01 -0.12
CA LEU A 5 9.28 -2.93 0.46
C LEU A 5 9.07 -4.20 1.30
N GLN A 6 8.74 -4.02 2.57
CA GLN A 6 8.65 -5.11 3.54
C GLN A 6 7.20 -5.57 3.69
N ILE A 7 6.24 -4.68 3.44
CA ILE A 7 4.81 -4.94 3.64
C ILE A 7 4.07 -5.01 2.31
N ILE A 8 4.42 -4.17 1.34
CA ILE A 8 3.76 -4.09 0.04
C ILE A 8 4.61 -4.80 -1.02
N ASP A 9 4.05 -5.79 -1.72
CA ASP A 9 4.65 -6.28 -2.97
C ASP A 9 3.94 -5.68 -4.18
N GLY A 10 4.71 -5.40 -5.22
CA GLY A 10 4.20 -4.91 -6.47
C GLY A 10 5.29 -4.43 -7.42
N TYR A 11 4.89 -3.84 -8.52
CA TYR A 11 5.80 -3.29 -9.52
C TYR A 11 5.29 -1.99 -10.11
N PHE A 12 6.22 -1.16 -10.56
CA PHE A 12 5.91 0.08 -11.26
C PHE A 12 5.71 -0.21 -12.74
N SER A 13 4.67 0.35 -13.35
CA SER A 13 4.44 0.32 -14.79
C SER A 13 3.87 1.66 -15.22
N ASN A 14 4.61 2.36 -16.09
CA ASN A 14 4.32 3.74 -16.50
C ASN A 14 4.13 4.67 -15.29
N LYS A 15 2.94 5.28 -15.17
CA LYS A 15 2.55 6.24 -14.13
C LYS A 15 1.81 5.59 -12.95
N GLU A 16 1.90 4.27 -12.83
CA GLU A 16 1.11 3.50 -11.88
C GLU A 16 1.93 2.43 -11.17
N PHE A 17 1.48 2.10 -9.97
CA PHE A 17 1.97 0.99 -9.19
C PHE A 17 0.93 -0.13 -9.19
N TYR A 18 1.35 -1.32 -9.59
CA TYR A 18 0.57 -2.54 -9.56
C TYR A 18 0.92 -3.28 -8.26
N MET A 19 0.03 -3.19 -7.29
CA MET A 19 0.11 -3.90 -6.02
C MET A 19 -0.37 -5.34 -6.20
N ARG A 20 0.39 -6.29 -5.66
CA ARG A 20 0.08 -7.73 -5.68
C ARG A 20 -0.22 -8.30 -4.30
N SER A 21 0.38 -7.74 -3.26
CA SER A 21 0.07 -8.13 -1.88
C SER A 21 0.33 -7.01 -0.88
N VAL A 22 -0.35 -7.07 0.25
CA VAL A 22 -0.11 -6.24 1.43
C VAL A 22 -0.06 -7.13 2.67
N ALA A 23 0.98 -6.96 3.48
CA ALA A 23 1.21 -7.76 4.69
C ALA A 23 1.19 -9.28 4.43
N GLY A 24 1.66 -9.72 3.26
CA GLY A 24 1.68 -11.13 2.84
C GLY A 24 0.35 -11.65 2.29
N PHE A 25 -0.71 -10.85 2.26
CA PHE A 25 -2.01 -11.25 1.71
C PHE A 25 -2.18 -10.78 0.26
N PRO A 26 -2.65 -11.65 -0.64
CA PRO A 26 -2.90 -11.29 -2.03
C PRO A 26 -3.89 -10.12 -2.13
N LEU A 27 -3.46 -9.07 -2.83
CA LEU A 27 -4.25 -7.88 -3.12
C LEU A 27 -3.85 -7.35 -4.49
N GLU A 28 -4.69 -7.56 -5.49
CA GLU A 28 -4.45 -7.02 -6.83
C GLU A 28 -5.12 -5.66 -6.96
N GLY A 29 -4.30 -4.62 -7.20
CA GLY A 29 -4.79 -3.26 -7.37
C GLY A 29 -3.81 -2.39 -8.14
N ARG A 30 -4.37 -1.44 -8.91
CA ARG A 30 -3.59 -0.48 -9.69
C ARG A 30 -3.81 0.91 -9.13
N PHE A 31 -2.73 1.58 -8.74
CA PHE A 31 -2.80 2.84 -8.04
C PHE A 31 -1.91 3.90 -8.69
N LYS A 32 -2.45 5.11 -8.81
CA LYS A 32 -1.67 6.33 -9.05
C LYS A 32 -1.18 6.90 -7.71
N ALA A 33 -0.20 7.80 -7.76
CA ALA A 33 0.37 8.44 -6.58
C ALA A 33 -0.68 9.06 -5.65
N ALA A 34 -1.65 9.80 -6.19
CA ALA A 34 -2.73 10.41 -5.41
C ALA A 34 -3.61 9.39 -4.67
N GLY A 35 -3.85 8.21 -5.28
CA GLY A 35 -4.60 7.13 -4.65
C GLY A 35 -3.84 6.52 -3.47
N LEU A 36 -2.55 6.25 -3.66
CA LEU A 36 -1.68 5.73 -2.59
C LEU A 36 -1.58 6.70 -1.40
N ARG A 37 -1.46 8.01 -1.66
CA ARG A 37 -1.48 9.03 -0.60
C ARG A 37 -2.80 9.08 0.16
N SER A 38 -3.91 8.90 -0.56
CA SER A 38 -5.24 8.89 0.06
C SER A 38 -5.39 7.69 0.97
N LEU A 39 -4.96 6.50 0.53
CA LEU A 39 -4.90 5.30 1.36
C LEU A 39 -4.03 5.49 2.60
N ALA A 40 -2.81 6.02 2.43
CA ALA A 40 -1.89 6.25 3.54
C ALA A 40 -2.46 7.20 4.61
N ARG A 41 -3.24 8.21 4.20
CA ARG A 41 -3.88 9.15 5.13
C ARG A 41 -5.05 8.56 5.91
N LEU A 42 -5.69 7.52 5.39
CA LEU A 42 -6.78 6.82 6.09
C LEU A 42 -6.28 5.86 7.16
N ILE A 43 -5.00 5.45 7.10
CA ILE A 43 -4.40 4.55 8.09
C ILE A 43 -3.93 5.38 9.29
N ASP A 44 -4.59 5.15 10.43
CA ASP A 44 -4.05 5.52 11.75
C ASP A 44 -3.00 4.48 12.17
N GLU A 45 -1.89 4.94 12.72
CA GLU A 45 -0.79 4.06 13.11
C GLU A 45 -1.08 3.23 14.36
N ASN A 46 -2.07 3.61 15.17
CA ASN A 46 -2.36 2.97 16.45
C ASN A 46 -3.72 2.26 16.49
N GLU A 47 -4.56 2.45 15.47
CA GLU A 47 -5.89 1.83 15.41
C GLU A 47 -5.91 0.65 14.44
N PRO A 48 -6.67 -0.42 14.74
CA PRO A 48 -6.88 -1.50 13.80
C PRO A 48 -7.65 -1.00 12.59
N PHE A 49 -7.26 -1.48 11.41
CA PHE A 49 -8.01 -1.25 10.18
C PHE A 49 -8.07 -2.54 9.36
N SER A 50 -8.97 -2.59 8.39
CA SER A 50 -9.14 -3.79 7.56
C SER A 50 -9.49 -3.43 6.12
N PHE A 51 -8.98 -4.21 5.18
CA PHE A 51 -9.39 -4.13 3.78
C PHE A 51 -10.51 -5.12 3.52
N THR A 52 -11.56 -4.69 2.83
CA THR A 52 -12.62 -5.59 2.34
C THR A 52 -12.37 -5.87 0.86
N LEU A 53 -12.07 -7.12 0.53
CA LEU A 53 -11.78 -7.59 -0.83
C LEU A 53 -13.00 -8.33 -1.38
N GLY A 54 -13.97 -7.56 -1.88
CA GLY A 54 -15.25 -8.11 -2.31
C GLY A 54 -16.15 -8.52 -1.13
N PRO A 55 -17.26 -9.23 -1.39
CA PRO A 55 -18.33 -9.40 -0.40
C PRO A 55 -17.94 -10.28 0.81
N ASN A 56 -16.94 -11.16 0.68
CA ASN A 56 -16.69 -12.22 1.67
C ASN A 56 -15.25 -12.27 2.21
N THR A 57 -14.36 -11.38 1.77
CA THR A 57 -12.95 -11.43 2.18
C THR A 57 -12.61 -10.16 2.92
N VAL A 58 -12.19 -10.30 4.18
CA VAL A 58 -11.68 -9.20 5.00
C VAL A 58 -10.25 -9.52 5.38
N LEU A 59 -9.36 -8.58 5.08
CA LEU A 59 -7.96 -8.61 5.43
C LEU A 59 -7.73 -7.73 6.66
N HIS A 60 -7.37 -8.36 7.77
CA HIS A 60 -6.93 -7.67 8.97
C HIS A 60 -5.41 -7.49 8.94
N VAL A 61 -4.95 -6.24 8.89
CA VAL A 61 -3.52 -5.94 8.99
C VAL A 61 -3.18 -5.74 10.48
N PRO A 62 -2.15 -6.44 11.02
CA PRO A 62 -1.69 -6.20 12.37
C PRO A 62 -1.28 -4.73 12.59
N VAL A 63 -1.72 -4.14 13.70
CA VAL A 63 -1.53 -2.70 14.01
C VAL A 63 -0.04 -2.33 13.98
N GLU A 64 0.83 -3.24 14.38
CA GLU A 64 2.28 -3.06 14.40
C GLU A 64 2.86 -2.79 13.01
N LEU A 65 2.16 -3.22 11.95
CA LEU A 65 2.57 -3.01 10.56
C LEU A 65 2.05 -1.68 9.98
N ASN A 66 1.10 -0.99 10.64
CA ASN A 66 0.45 0.21 10.11
C ASN A 66 1.45 1.32 9.79
N ARG A 67 2.40 1.58 10.69
CA ARG A 67 3.44 2.60 10.48
C ARG A 67 4.28 2.30 9.24
N GLN A 68 4.73 1.05 9.10
CA GLN A 68 5.55 0.65 7.96
C GLN A 68 4.75 0.65 6.66
N LEU A 69 3.51 0.16 6.69
CA LEU A 69 2.59 0.20 5.55
C LEU A 69 2.37 1.63 5.06
N LYS A 70 2.06 2.55 5.97
CA LYS A 70 1.85 3.97 5.67
C LYS A 70 3.10 4.60 5.03
N LYS A 71 4.28 4.31 5.59
CA LYS A 71 5.56 4.75 5.04
C LYS A 71 5.77 4.24 3.61
N GLU A 72 5.55 2.95 3.38
CA GLU A 72 5.71 2.34 2.05
C GLU A 72 4.74 2.91 1.02
N LEU A 73 3.48 3.15 1.38
CA LEU A 73 2.51 3.81 0.50
C LEU A 73 2.98 5.20 0.06
N PHE A 74 3.54 6.01 0.99
CA PHE A 74 4.10 7.32 0.65
C PHE A 74 5.34 7.20 -0.23
N MET A 75 6.27 6.30 0.09
CA MET A 75 7.48 6.09 -0.72
C MET A 75 7.16 5.67 -2.16
N ILE A 76 6.17 4.79 -2.35
CA ILE A 76 5.72 4.39 -3.68
C ILE A 76 5.08 5.58 -4.41
N ALA A 77 4.26 6.36 -3.72
CA ALA A 77 3.63 7.55 -4.30
C ALA A 77 4.65 8.62 -4.73
N GLU A 78 5.65 8.89 -3.90
CA GLU A 78 6.75 9.82 -4.22
C GLU A 78 7.52 9.36 -5.46
N LYS A 79 7.86 8.07 -5.53
CA LYS A 79 8.54 7.50 -6.70
C LYS A 79 7.70 7.53 -7.98
N LEU A 80 6.37 7.50 -7.88
CA LEU A 80 5.50 7.67 -9.04
C LEU A 80 5.54 9.11 -9.57
N ASP A 81 5.58 10.10 -8.68
CA ASP A 81 5.67 11.52 -9.07
C ASP A 81 7.04 11.87 -9.67
N GLU A 82 8.13 11.25 -9.20
CA GLU A 82 9.47 11.41 -9.81
C GLU A 82 9.53 10.95 -11.27
N LYS A 83 8.54 10.17 -11.72
CA LYS A 83 8.44 9.63 -13.09
C LYS A 83 7.42 10.37 -13.97
N GLU A 84 6.72 11.38 -13.44
CA GLU A 84 5.75 12.18 -14.20
C GLU A 84 6.39 13.30 -15.01
#